data_AF-A0A232ET13-F1
#
_entry.id   AF-A0A232ET13-F1
#
_cell.length_a   1.000
_cell.length_b   1.000
_cell.length_c   1.000
_cell.angle_alpha   90.00
_cell.angle_beta   90.00
_cell.angle_gamma   90.00
#
_symmetry.space_group_name_H-M   'P 1'
#
loop_
_entity.id
_entity.type
_entity.pdbx_description
1 polymer ?
#
loop_
_entity_poly.entity_id
_entity_poly.type
_entity_poly.pdbx_seq_one_letter_code
_entity_poly.pdbx_strand_id
1 'polypeptide(L)'
;MLKEYFSINIDEMGNIKSLPVILENYFPSPGYFPIYILRVSTEVDWVNEKACFSGICRETARFYSELGSENDSWKSLTEHTLYSTIKQSLLPPSSFFDDSTIVDVVDLPTLYKIFERC
;
A
#
# COMPACT_ATOMS: atom_id res chain seq x y z
N MET A 1 19.54 -7.93 9.58
CA MET A 1 18.07 -7.83 9.78
C MET A 1 17.38 -6.94 8.75
N LEU A 2 17.29 -5.61 8.93
CA LEU A 2 16.52 -4.74 8.00
C LEU A 2 16.93 -4.84 6.52
N LYS A 3 18.24 -4.84 6.28
CA LYS A 3 18.81 -5.00 4.93
C LYS A 3 18.55 -6.39 4.33
N GLU A 4 18.66 -7.43 5.14
CA GLU A 4 18.62 -8.82 4.68
C GLU A 4 17.19 -9.31 4.43
N TYR A 5 16.23 -8.92 5.28
CA TYR A 5 14.85 -9.38 5.18
C TYR A 5 13.94 -8.41 4.42
N PHE A 6 14.19 -7.11 4.51
CA PHE A 6 13.29 -6.08 3.99
C PHE A 6 13.95 -5.17 2.95
N SER A 7 15.22 -5.42 2.58
CA SER A 7 15.97 -4.57 1.64
C SER A 7 16.08 -3.10 2.06
N ILE A 8 15.90 -2.80 3.34
CA ILE A 8 16.05 -1.46 3.92
C ILE A 8 17.51 -1.31 4.35
N ASN A 9 18.27 -0.49 3.63
CA ASN A 9 19.70 -0.31 3.89
C ASN A 9 19.96 1.07 4.51
N ILE A 10 20.60 1.07 5.67
CA ILE A 10 21.04 2.27 6.39
C ILE A 10 22.56 2.20 6.48
N ASP A 11 23.25 3.27 6.06
CA ASP A 11 24.71 3.35 6.15
C ASP A 11 25.19 3.69 7.57
N GLU A 12 26.50 3.60 7.79
CA GLU A 12 27.12 3.86 9.11
C GLU A 12 26.93 5.30 9.60
N MET A 13 26.62 6.24 8.69
CA MET A 13 26.32 7.63 9.01
C MET A 13 24.84 7.85 9.34
N GLY A 14 24.01 6.80 9.28
CA GLY A 14 22.58 6.87 9.53
C GLY A 14 21.73 7.29 8.31
N ASN A 15 22.31 7.36 7.10
CA ASN A 15 21.56 7.69 5.90
C ASN A 15 20.91 6.44 5.31
N ILE A 16 19.67 6.58 4.86
CA ILE A 16 18.96 5.50 4.15
C ILE A 16 19.41 5.47 2.69
N LYS A 17 19.90 4.31 2.25
CA LYS A 17 20.39 4.05 0.89
C LYS A 17 19.37 3.37 0.00
N SER A 18 18.52 2.51 0.57
CA SER A 18 17.54 1.75 -0.21
C SER A 18 16.28 1.43 0.59
N LEU A 19 15.20 1.22 -0.16
CA LEU A 19 13.91 0.74 0.30
C LEU A 19 13.49 -0.48 -0.54
N PRO A 20 12.57 -1.32 -0.05
CA PRO A 20 12.09 -2.50 -0.78
C PRO A 20 11.37 -2.13 -2.07
N VAL A 21 11.57 -2.90 -3.14
CA VAL A 21 10.73 -2.81 -4.34
C VAL A 21 9.61 -3.84 -4.20
N ILE A 22 8.41 -3.40 -3.81
CA ILE A 22 7.25 -4.28 -3.61
C ILE A 22 6.58 -4.61 -4.95
N LEU A 23 6.48 -3.61 -5.82
CA LEU A 23 5.88 -3.71 -7.15
C LEU A 23 6.83 -3.08 -8.17
N GLU A 24 6.92 -3.69 -9.35
CA GLU A 24 7.71 -3.12 -10.43
C GLU A 24 7.14 -1.76 -10.87
N ASN A 25 8.03 -0.80 -11.11
CA ASN A 25 7.68 0.56 -11.55
C ASN A 25 6.76 1.35 -10.60
N TYR A 26 6.65 0.92 -9.33
CA TYR A 26 5.89 1.63 -8.31
C TYR A 26 6.83 2.19 -7.23
N PHE A 27 6.69 3.48 -6.95
CA PHE A 27 7.41 4.16 -5.88
C PHE A 27 6.44 4.96 -5.02
N PRO A 28 6.52 4.83 -3.68
CA PRO A 28 5.67 5.60 -2.78
C PRO A 28 6.01 7.08 -2.82
N SER A 29 5.07 7.93 -2.41
CA SER A 29 5.29 9.37 -2.34
C SER A 29 6.39 9.72 -1.32
N PRO A 30 7.47 10.42 -1.72
CA PRO A 30 8.56 10.79 -0.83
C PRO A 30 8.12 11.67 0.35
N GLY A 31 7.01 12.40 0.22
CA GLY A 31 6.48 13.25 1.29
C GLY A 31 6.10 12.49 2.56
N TYR A 32 5.79 11.19 2.45
CA TYR A 32 5.45 10.33 3.58
C TYR A 32 6.67 9.58 4.16
N PHE A 33 7.85 9.79 3.59
CA PHE A 33 9.05 9.11 4.07
C PHE A 33 9.42 9.47 5.53
N PRO A 34 9.36 10.74 5.99
CA PRO A 34 9.68 11.05 7.38
C PRO A 34 8.76 10.34 8.39
N ILE A 35 7.46 10.28 8.09
CA ILE A 35 6.49 9.61 8.97
C ILE A 35 6.68 8.08 8.95
N TYR A 36 7.08 7.50 7.82
CA TYR A 36 7.43 6.09 7.74
C TYR A 36 8.61 5.74 8.67
N ILE A 37 9.70 6.51 8.63
CA ILE A 37 10.87 6.25 9.49
C ILE A 37 10.54 6.44 10.97
N LEU A 38 9.74 7.47 11.30
CA LEU A 38 9.27 7.66 12.67
C LEU A 38 8.51 6.43 13.17
N ARG A 39 7.53 5.95 12.40
CA ARG A 39 6.66 4.84 12.81
C ARG A 39 7.37 3.49 12.86
N VAL A 40 8.27 3.21 11.91
CA VAL A 40 9.13 2.01 12.00
C VAL A 40 9.97 2.04 13.28
N SER A 41 10.39 3.22 13.72
CA SER A 41 11.20 3.36 14.93
C SER A 41 10.39 3.27 16.22
N THR A 42 9.15 3.77 16.25
CA THR A 42 8.34 3.88 17.48
C THR A 42 7.24 2.83 17.63
N GLU A 43 6.63 2.39 16.55
CA GLU A 43 5.43 1.54 16.57
C GLU A 43 5.74 0.05 16.41
N VAL A 44 6.96 -0.30 15.99
CA VAL A 44 7.38 -1.69 15.82
C VAL A 44 7.87 -2.26 17.15
N ASP A 45 7.32 -3.40 17.55
CA ASP A 45 7.84 -4.20 18.65
C ASP A 45 9.12 -4.92 18.20
N TRP A 46 10.28 -4.36 18.56
CA TRP A 46 11.59 -4.93 18.23
C TRP A 46 12.01 -6.10 19.13
N VAL A 47 11.22 -6.44 20.16
CA VAL A 47 11.54 -7.48 21.13
C VAL A 47 10.97 -8.83 20.68
N ASN A 48 9.69 -8.87 20.29
CA ASN A 48 9.06 -10.10 19.82
C ASN A 48 9.23 -10.29 18.32
N GLU A 49 9.89 -11.36 17.89
CA GLU A 49 10.20 -11.62 16.46
C GLU A 49 8.97 -11.56 15.55
N LYS A 50 7.88 -12.26 15.91
CA LYS A 50 6.68 -12.30 15.07
C LYS A 50 6.00 -10.93 14.98
N ALA A 51 5.92 -10.21 16.10
CA ALA A 51 5.36 -8.87 16.13
C ALA A 51 6.24 -7.87 15.37
N CYS A 52 7.57 -8.00 15.47
CA CYS A 52 8.55 -7.19 14.75
C CYS A 52 8.36 -7.29 13.24
N PHE A 53 8.38 -8.51 12.70
CA PHE A 53 8.21 -8.74 11.26
C PHE A 53 6.85 -8.25 10.79
N SER A 54 5.78 -8.54 11.54
CA SER A 54 4.44 -8.05 11.22
C SER A 54 4.35 -6.53 11.24
N GLY A 55 5.01 -5.88 12.22
CA GLY A 55 5.05 -4.43 12.37
C GLY A 55 5.75 -3.76 11.21
N ILE A 56 6.95 -4.21 10.86
CA ILE A 56 7.70 -3.68 9.71
C ILE A 56 6.89 -3.84 8.44
N CYS A 57 6.35 -5.04 8.15
CA CYS A 57 5.51 -5.26 6.97
C CYS A 57 4.29 -4.32 6.93
N ARG A 58 3.63 -4.09 8.07
CA ARG A 58 2.45 -3.22 8.15
C ARG A 58 2.82 -1.76 7.91
N GLU A 59 3.91 -1.28 8.49
CA GLU A 59 4.37 0.09 8.34
C GLU A 59 4.89 0.36 6.92
N THR A 60 5.62 -0.59 6.33
CA THR A 60 6.01 -0.51 4.92
C THR A 60 4.79 -0.54 4.03
N ALA A 61 3.80 -1.42 4.26
CA ALA A 61 2.56 -1.44 3.47
C ALA A 61 1.81 -0.10 3.55
N ARG A 62 1.73 0.51 4.74
CA ARG A 62 1.12 1.84 4.91
C ARG A 62 1.86 2.91 4.12
N PHE A 63 3.20 2.95 4.20
CA PHE A 63 3.98 3.90 3.40
C PHE A 63 3.76 3.70 1.89
N TYR A 64 3.67 2.45 1.44
CA TYR A 64 3.42 2.12 0.04
C TYR A 64 1.97 2.29 -0.39
N SER A 65 1.01 2.50 0.52
CA SER A 65 -0.37 2.85 0.14
C SER A 65 -0.57 4.34 -0.12
N GLU A 66 0.36 5.20 0.31
CA GLU A 66 0.24 6.64 0.17
C GLU A 66 0.59 7.09 -1.26
N LEU A 67 -0.44 7.40 -2.04
CA LEU A 67 -0.31 7.99 -3.38
C LEU A 67 -0.05 9.49 -3.27
N GLY A 68 0.99 9.98 -3.94
CA GLY A 68 1.25 11.41 -4.04
C GLY A 68 0.16 12.10 -4.88
N SER A 69 -0.37 13.21 -4.38
CA SER A 69 -1.48 13.93 -5.03
C SER A 69 -1.03 14.98 -6.06
N GLU A 70 0.27 15.07 -6.35
CA GLU A 70 0.82 16.25 -7.02
C GLU A 70 0.56 16.30 -8.53
N ASN A 71 0.09 15.21 -9.17
CA ASN A 71 -0.30 15.18 -10.58
C ASN A 71 -1.39 14.13 -10.86
N ASP A 72 -2.13 14.27 -11.97
CA ASP A 72 -3.08 13.26 -12.50
C ASP A 72 -2.44 11.88 -12.80
N SER A 73 -1.13 11.74 -12.60
CA SER A 73 -0.36 10.49 -12.73
C SER A 73 -0.88 9.36 -11.84
N TRP A 74 -1.51 9.68 -10.69
CA TRP A 74 -2.07 8.66 -9.79
C TRP A 74 -3.17 7.83 -10.46
N LYS A 75 -3.92 8.38 -11.43
CA LYS A 75 -4.97 7.65 -12.16
C LYS A 75 -4.40 6.50 -12.98
N SER A 76 -3.40 6.80 -13.82
CA SER A 76 -2.71 5.80 -14.65
C SER A 76 -2.01 4.75 -13.80
N LEU A 77 -1.36 5.18 -12.72
CA LEU A 77 -0.71 4.27 -11.78
C LEU A 77 -1.72 3.33 -11.09
N THR A 78 -2.87 3.88 -10.69
CA THR A 78 -3.95 3.10 -10.09
C THR A 78 -4.47 2.07 -11.07
N GLU A 79 -4.83 2.48 -12.29
CA GLU A 79 -5.43 1.61 -13.30
C GLU A 79 -4.47 0.52 -13.81
N HIS A 80 -3.26 0.90 -14.21
CA HIS A 80 -2.36 0.01 -14.94
C HIS A 80 -1.33 -0.71 -14.06
N THR A 81 -1.00 -0.15 -12.90
CA THR A 81 -0.05 -0.78 -11.96
C THR A 81 -0.81 -1.45 -10.81
N LEU A 82 -1.53 -0.68 -10.00
CA LEU A 82 -2.14 -1.20 -8.78
C LEU A 82 -3.26 -2.20 -9.05
N TYR A 83 -4.27 -1.84 -9.86
CA TYR A 83 -5.39 -2.74 -10.16
C TYR A 83 -4.96 -3.99 -10.95
N SER A 84 -3.96 -3.84 -11.83
CA SER A 84 -3.36 -4.97 -12.54
C SER A 84 -2.77 -5.99 -11.56
N THR A 85 -2.02 -5.54 -10.56
CA THR A 85 -1.46 -6.44 -9.54
C THR A 85 -2.51 -6.95 -8.56
N ILE A 86 -3.42 -6.09 -8.09
CA ILE A 86 -4.52 -6.47 -7.19
C ILE A 86 -5.31 -7.65 -7.76
N LYS A 87 -5.62 -7.61 -9.07
CA LYS A 87 -6.34 -8.70 -9.75
C LYS A 87 -5.60 -10.04 -9.71
N GLN A 88 -4.27 -10.02 -9.61
CA GLN A 88 -3.42 -11.22 -9.67
C GLN A 88 -3.07 -11.77 -8.29
N SER A 89 -2.85 -10.91 -7.30
CA SER A 89 -2.23 -11.29 -6.03
C SER A 89 -3.01 -10.94 -4.77
N LEU A 90 -4.03 -10.08 -4.84
CA LEU A 90 -4.77 -9.71 -3.64
C LEU A 90 -5.65 -10.87 -3.17
N LEU A 91 -5.46 -11.26 -1.91
CA LEU A 91 -6.36 -12.15 -1.18
C LEU A 91 -7.19 -11.29 -0.22
N PRO A 92 -8.41 -10.86 -0.61
CA PRO A 92 -9.19 -9.93 0.19
C PRO A 92 -9.61 -10.57 1.52
N PRO A 93 -9.31 -9.93 2.68
CA PRO A 93 -9.84 -10.34 3.97
C PRO A 93 -11.37 -10.22 4.00
N SER A 94 -12.03 -11.06 4.80
CA SER A 94 -13.49 -10.98 5.00
C SER A 94 -13.93 -9.65 5.61
N SER A 95 -13.04 -8.99 6.38
CA SER A 95 -13.33 -7.71 7.01
C SER A 95 -13.62 -6.59 6.00
N PHE A 96 -13.20 -6.70 4.74
CA PHE A 96 -13.42 -5.67 3.72
C PHE A 96 -14.90 -5.38 3.42
N PHE A 97 -15.77 -6.37 3.66
CA PHE A 97 -17.22 -6.19 3.51
C PHE A 97 -17.84 -5.54 4.74
N ASP A 98 -17.27 -5.79 5.93
CA ASP A 98 -17.80 -5.30 7.20
C ASP A 98 -17.34 -3.86 7.50
N ASP A 99 -16.12 -3.50 7.10
CA ASP A 99 -15.49 -2.19 7.38
C ASP A 99 -15.73 -1.13 6.29
N SER A 100 -16.59 -1.45 5.31
CA SER A 100 -16.89 -0.59 4.15
C SER A 100 -15.69 -0.29 3.23
N THR A 101 -14.64 -1.10 3.26
CA THR A 101 -13.54 -1.01 2.26
C THR A 101 -14.04 -1.31 0.85
N ILE A 102 -14.94 -2.30 0.70
CA ILE A 102 -15.60 -2.64 -0.57
C ILE A 102 -17.10 -2.55 -0.36
N VAL A 103 -17.77 -1.68 -1.13
CA VAL A 103 -19.20 -1.43 -1.02
C VAL A 103 -19.86 -1.55 -2.38
N ASP A 104 -20.96 -2.30 -2.43
CA ASP A 104 -21.83 -2.36 -3.60
C ASP A 104 -22.64 -1.06 -3.70
N VAL A 105 -22.26 -0.20 -4.65
CA VAL A 105 -22.91 1.09 -4.85
C VAL A 105 -24.14 0.97 -5.76
N VAL A 106 -24.06 0.15 -6.81
CA VAL A 106 -25.11 0.02 -7.81
C VAL A 106 -25.04 -1.32 -8.53
N ASP A 107 -26.19 -1.81 -9.01
CA ASP A 107 -26.29 -2.96 -9.90
C ASP A 107 -26.82 -2.58 -11.29
N LEU A 108 -26.27 -3.22 -12.34
CA LEU A 108 -26.69 -2.98 -13.72
C LEU A 108 -28.18 -3.29 -13.98
N PRO A 109 -28.79 -4.36 -13.43
CA PRO A 109 -30.22 -4.61 -13.60
C PRO A 109 -31.13 -3.47 -13.14
N THR A 110 -30.82 -2.80 -12.03
CA THR A 110 -31.57 -1.63 -11.55
C THR A 110 -31.36 -0.43 -12.47
N LEU A 111 -30.13 -0.21 -12.96
CA LEU A 111 -29.84 0.87 -13.91
C LEU A 111 -30.60 0.69 -15.22
N TYR A 112 -30.66 -0.53 -15.77
CA TYR A 112 -31.35 -0.79 -17.04
C TYR A 112 -32.88 -0.63 -16.98
N LYS A 113 -33.50 -0.57 -15.80
CA LYS A 113 -34.94 -0.24 -15.65
C LYS A 113 -35.23 1.25 -15.80
N ILE A 114 -34.24 2.10 -15.57
CA ILE A 114 -34.38 3.57 -15.57
C ILE A 114 -33.79 4.13 -16.87
N PHE A 115 -32.65 3.61 -17.30
CA PHE A 115 -31.93 4.07 -18.49
C PHE A 115 -32.20 3.14 -19.68
N GLU A 116 -33.31 3.39 -20.38
CA GLU A 116 -33.66 2.69 -21.63
C GLU A 116 -33.11 3.43 -22.86
N ARG A 117 -32.97 2.71 -23.97
CA ARG A 117 -32.61 3.33 -25.26
C ARG A 117 -33.81 4.12 -25.79
N CYS A 118 -33.54 5.27 -26.42
CA CYS A 118 -34.55 6.05 -27.14
C CYS A 118 -35.26 5.24 -28.23
#